data_AF-A0AAU2IIX1-F1
#
_entry.id   AF-A0AAU2IIX1-F1
#
_cell.length_a   1.000
_cell.length_b   1.000
_cell.length_c   1.000
_cell.angle_alpha   90.00
_cell.angle_beta   90.00
_cell.angle_gamma   90.00
#
_symmetry.space_group_name_H-M   'P 1'
#
loop_
_entity.id
_entity.type
_entity.pdbx_description
1 polymer ?
#
loop_
_entity_poly.entity_id
_entity_poly.type
_entity_poly.pdbx_seq_one_letter_code
_entity_poly.pdbx_strand_id
1 'polypeptide(L)'
;MRMFYARRRAAALGAATAVVSALTLLNGPAAQAAPPTPVSGATARTYLSELTVKAEGSSDGYSRDLFPHWITQSGACNTREVVLKRDGTNVSQDSSCAATSGSWYSEYDGATWSAAADVDIDHIVPLSEAWKSGANAWTTAQRQGFANDLTRPQLIAVTDNVNQSKGDQDPAKWMPSRAAYKCTYVRMWVQVKHYYNLTVDSAEKSALTSYLSGC
;
A
#
# COMPACT_ATOMS: atom_id res chain seq x y z
N MET A 1 -84.14 -13.13 -33.02
CA MET A 1 -83.73 -12.28 -31.88
C MET A 1 -82.23 -12.44 -31.68
N ARG A 2 -81.49 -11.33 -31.56
CA ARG A 2 -80.02 -11.17 -31.33
C ARG A 2 -79.14 -11.26 -32.60
N MET A 3 -78.71 -10.12 -33.15
CA MET A 3 -77.48 -9.35 -32.85
C MET A 3 -76.21 -10.08 -33.36
N PHE A 4 -75.68 -9.70 -34.52
CA PHE A 4 -74.73 -8.61 -34.81
C PHE A 4 -73.24 -8.95 -34.57
N TYR A 5 -72.50 -8.74 -35.67
CA TYR A 5 -71.18 -8.15 -35.80
C TYR A 5 -69.91 -9.02 -35.86
N ALA A 6 -69.35 -8.98 -37.07
CA ALA A 6 -68.04 -9.43 -37.48
C ALA A 6 -66.91 -8.74 -36.71
N ARG A 7 -65.91 -9.52 -36.28
CA ARG A 7 -64.63 -8.99 -35.80
C ARG A 7 -63.70 -8.72 -36.99
N ARG A 8 -63.20 -7.48 -37.04
CA ARG A 8 -62.18 -6.98 -37.95
C ARG A 8 -60.83 -6.91 -37.23
N ARG A 9 -59.77 -7.24 -37.99
CA ARG A 9 -58.36 -6.76 -37.89
C ARG A 9 -57.58 -7.31 -36.70
N ALA A 10 -56.25 -7.49 -36.74
CA ALA A 10 -55.22 -6.86 -37.55
C ALA A 10 -53.99 -7.77 -37.70
N ALA A 11 -53.25 -7.56 -38.78
CA ALA A 11 -51.86 -8.02 -38.92
C ALA A 11 -50.92 -7.06 -38.17
N ALA A 12 -49.88 -7.61 -37.53
CA ALA A 12 -48.67 -6.90 -37.11
C ALA A 12 -47.50 -7.91 -37.32
N LEU A 13 -46.65 -7.78 -38.35
CA LEU A 13 -45.49 -6.88 -38.50
C LEU A 13 -44.47 -6.94 -37.35
N GLY A 14 -43.39 -7.70 -37.58
CA GLY A 14 -42.01 -7.20 -37.53
C GLY A 14 -41.35 -7.02 -36.16
N ALA A 15 -40.29 -7.79 -35.91
CA ALA A 15 -38.91 -7.31 -35.78
C ALA A 15 -38.06 -8.34 -35.00
N ALA A 16 -37.26 -9.13 -35.71
CA ALA A 16 -36.13 -9.82 -35.12
C ALA A 16 -34.93 -8.85 -35.15
N THR A 17 -34.50 -8.33 -34.00
CA THR A 17 -33.20 -7.66 -33.88
C THR A 17 -32.74 -7.56 -32.42
N ALA A 18 -31.45 -7.88 -32.24
CA ALA A 18 -30.57 -7.57 -31.11
C ALA A 18 -30.67 -8.40 -29.81
N VAL A 19 -30.00 -9.55 -29.81
CA VAL A 19 -29.42 -10.24 -28.64
C VAL A 19 -28.01 -10.62 -29.13
N VAL A 20 -26.85 -10.21 -28.61
CA VAL A 20 -26.33 -9.91 -27.27
C VAL A 20 -25.20 -8.89 -27.44
N SER A 21 -25.15 -7.82 -26.66
CA SER A 21 -23.93 -7.02 -26.50
C SER A 21 -23.92 -6.40 -25.10
N ALA A 22 -23.50 -7.18 -24.10
CA ALA A 22 -23.10 -6.67 -22.78
C ALA A 22 -22.43 -7.79 -21.97
N LEU A 23 -21.17 -8.14 -22.29
CA LEU A 23 -20.34 -9.05 -21.48
C LEU A 23 -18.89 -8.55 -21.49
N THR A 24 -18.66 -7.32 -21.04
CA THR A 24 -17.31 -6.77 -20.89
C THR A 24 -17.20 -5.82 -19.69
N LEU A 25 -17.63 -6.21 -18.49
CA LEU A 25 -17.38 -5.40 -17.29
C LEU A 25 -17.15 -6.22 -16.01
N LEU A 26 -16.25 -7.21 -16.00
CA LEU A 26 -15.74 -7.80 -14.75
C LEU A 26 -14.28 -8.26 -14.86
N ASN A 27 -13.38 -7.40 -15.35
CA ASN A 27 -11.92 -7.60 -15.22
C ASN A 27 -11.32 -6.52 -14.30
N GLY A 28 -11.98 -6.21 -13.19
CA GLY A 28 -11.34 -5.47 -12.10
C GLY A 28 -10.35 -6.40 -11.39
N PRO A 29 -9.16 -5.90 -10.97
CA PRO A 29 -8.28 -6.70 -10.11
C PRO A 29 -9.05 -7.12 -8.86
N ALA A 30 -8.91 -8.39 -8.46
CA ALA A 30 -9.46 -8.84 -7.19
C ALA A 30 -8.90 -7.96 -6.06
N ALA A 31 -9.76 -7.56 -5.11
CA ALA A 31 -9.30 -6.84 -3.93
C ALA A 31 -8.27 -7.70 -3.20
N GLN A 32 -7.01 -7.26 -3.20
CA GLN A 32 -5.89 -7.96 -2.57
C GLN A 32 -5.68 -7.39 -1.16
N ALA A 33 -5.50 -8.27 -0.19
CA ALA A 33 -5.09 -7.91 1.17
C ALA A 33 -3.60 -7.51 1.17
N ALA A 34 -3.29 -6.32 0.65
CA ALA A 34 -1.93 -5.84 0.46
C ALA A 34 -1.87 -4.31 0.29
N PRO A 35 -0.68 -3.71 0.49
CA PRO A 35 -0.42 -2.31 0.13
C PRO A 35 -0.66 -2.01 -1.36
N PRO A 36 -0.79 -0.73 -1.74
CA PRO A 36 -0.82 -0.33 -3.15
C PRO A 36 0.33 -0.98 -3.94
N THR A 37 0.04 -1.56 -5.10
CA THR A 37 1.05 -2.22 -5.92
C THR A 37 2.16 -1.23 -6.28
N PRO A 38 3.44 -1.54 -6.01
CA PRO A 38 4.52 -0.62 -6.34
C PRO A 38 4.72 -0.49 -7.86
N VAL A 39 5.36 0.59 -8.29
CA VAL A 39 5.74 0.80 -9.70
C VAL A 39 6.54 -0.39 -10.26
N SER A 40 6.55 -0.56 -11.59
CA SER A 40 7.28 -1.66 -12.25
C SER A 40 8.77 -1.68 -11.89
N GLY A 41 9.45 -2.83 -12.04
CA GLY A 41 10.90 -2.92 -11.82
C GLY A 41 11.70 -1.95 -12.69
N ALA A 42 11.30 -1.77 -13.95
CA ALA A 42 11.92 -0.81 -14.86
C ALA A 42 11.76 0.64 -14.36
N THR A 43 10.56 1.03 -13.95
CA THR A 43 10.29 2.35 -13.37
C THR A 43 11.05 2.57 -12.07
N ALA A 44 11.12 1.55 -11.20
CA ALA A 44 11.90 1.62 -9.97
C ALA A 44 13.39 1.82 -10.25
N ARG A 45 13.96 1.20 -11.28
CA ARG A 45 15.36 1.46 -11.69
C ARG A 45 15.56 2.90 -12.18
N THR A 46 14.62 3.44 -12.93
CA THR A 46 14.64 4.86 -13.34
C THR A 46 14.59 5.78 -12.12
N TYR A 47 13.59 5.60 -11.25
CA TYR A 47 13.48 6.38 -10.01
C TYR A 47 14.72 6.27 -9.15
N LEU A 48 15.26 5.06 -9.00
CA LEU A 48 16.50 4.84 -8.26
C LEU A 48 17.60 5.69 -8.87
N SER A 49 17.79 5.69 -10.19
CA SER A 49 18.85 6.47 -10.86
C SER A 49 18.74 7.99 -10.60
N GLU A 50 17.54 8.51 -10.41
CA GLU A 50 17.25 9.92 -10.14
C GLU A 50 17.44 10.33 -8.66
N LEU A 51 17.44 9.36 -7.73
CA LEU A 51 17.68 9.65 -6.31
C LEU A 51 19.07 10.23 -6.08
N THR A 52 19.10 11.37 -5.38
CA THR A 52 20.33 12.03 -4.95
C THR A 52 21.10 11.15 -3.97
N VAL A 53 22.35 10.85 -4.29
CA VAL A 53 23.24 10.09 -3.41
C VAL A 53 23.88 11.04 -2.40
N LYS A 54 23.69 10.77 -1.12
CA LYS A 54 24.23 11.58 -0.01
C LYS A 54 24.47 10.68 1.20
N ALA A 55 25.54 10.92 1.95
CA ALA A 55 25.73 10.25 3.23
C ALA A 55 24.50 10.43 4.14
N GLU A 56 24.15 9.38 4.88
CA GLU A 56 23.07 9.38 5.85
C GLU A 56 23.26 10.53 6.85
N GLY A 57 22.21 11.32 7.09
CA GLY A 57 22.24 12.45 8.01
C GLY A 57 22.29 12.02 9.49
N SER A 58 22.47 13.00 10.38
CA SER A 58 22.42 12.76 11.82
C SER A 58 20.99 12.49 12.31
N SER A 59 20.86 11.69 13.36
CA SER A 59 19.61 11.53 14.13
C SER A 59 19.36 12.68 15.10
N ASP A 60 20.23 13.69 15.17
CA ASP A 60 20.06 14.83 16.06
C ASP A 60 18.71 15.52 15.83
N GLY A 61 18.01 15.81 16.92
CA GLY A 61 16.68 16.43 16.90
C GLY A 61 15.56 15.52 16.41
N TYR A 62 15.83 14.28 16.04
CA TYR A 62 14.79 13.32 15.71
C TYR A 62 13.92 13.04 16.94
N SER A 63 12.62 13.18 16.77
CA SER A 63 11.61 12.61 17.65
C SER A 63 10.49 12.07 16.77
N ARG A 64 9.98 10.88 17.13
CA ARG A 64 8.86 10.26 16.42
C ARG A 64 7.61 11.15 16.44
N ASP A 65 7.45 11.96 17.49
CA ASP A 65 6.31 12.88 17.65
C ASP A 65 6.31 14.03 16.63
N LEU A 66 7.46 14.29 15.98
CA LEU A 66 7.54 15.26 14.88
C LEU A 66 6.86 14.77 13.60
N PHE A 67 6.50 13.49 13.54
CA PHE A 67 5.72 12.87 12.49
C PHE A 67 4.34 12.50 13.06
N PRO A 68 3.37 13.43 13.11
CA PRO A 68 2.02 13.08 13.55
C PRO A 68 1.49 11.90 12.74
N HIS A 69 1.31 10.75 13.39
CA HIS A 69 0.92 9.50 12.73
C HIS A 69 -0.21 8.83 13.47
N TRP A 70 -0.95 8.07 12.67
CA TRP A 70 -2.29 7.56 12.95
C TRP A 70 -3.31 8.69 13.10
N ILE A 71 -3.29 9.63 12.16
CA ILE A 71 -4.36 10.64 12.04
C ILE A 71 -5.67 9.99 11.59
N THR A 72 -6.80 10.62 11.92
CA THR A 72 -8.10 10.24 11.38
C THR A 72 -8.12 10.40 9.86
N GLN A 73 -8.48 9.34 9.14
CA GLN A 73 -8.64 9.32 7.69
C GLN A 73 -10.10 9.55 7.29
N SER A 74 -11.01 8.83 7.95
CA SER A 74 -12.46 8.98 7.72
C SER A 74 -13.23 8.42 8.91
N GLY A 75 -14.27 9.13 9.37
CA GLY A 75 -15.06 8.73 10.53
C GLY A 75 -14.20 8.51 11.78
N ALA A 76 -14.33 7.34 12.41
CA ALA A 76 -13.50 6.94 13.55
C ALA A 76 -12.17 6.28 13.13
N CYS A 77 -11.98 5.98 11.84
CA CYS A 77 -10.82 5.23 11.36
C CYS A 77 -9.59 6.12 11.26
N ASN A 78 -8.59 5.83 12.09
CA ASN A 78 -7.25 6.36 11.90
C ASN A 78 -6.49 5.57 10.81
N THR A 79 -5.34 6.08 10.39
CA THR A 79 -4.53 5.43 9.35
C THR A 79 -4.16 3.98 9.70
N ARG A 80 -3.85 3.68 10.97
CA ARG A 80 -3.48 2.31 11.41
C ARG A 80 -4.61 1.34 11.11
N GLU A 81 -5.82 1.69 11.52
CA GLU A 81 -7.00 0.84 11.32
C GLU A 81 -7.39 0.72 9.85
N VAL A 82 -7.17 1.77 9.05
CA VAL A 82 -7.32 1.69 7.59
C VAL A 82 -6.35 0.67 6.99
N VAL A 83 -5.08 0.65 7.42
CA VAL A 83 -4.10 -0.32 6.91
C VAL A 83 -4.42 -1.74 7.39
N LEU A 84 -4.80 -1.93 8.65
CA LEU A 84 -5.20 -3.25 9.14
C LEU A 84 -6.38 -3.81 8.36
N LYS A 85 -7.38 -2.99 8.04
CA LYS A 85 -8.50 -3.39 7.19
C LYS A 85 -8.08 -3.71 5.75
N ARG A 86 -7.14 -2.93 5.19
CA ARG A 86 -6.65 -3.07 3.82
C ARG A 86 -5.81 -4.34 3.64
N ASP A 87 -4.88 -4.60 4.56
CA ASP A 87 -3.87 -5.67 4.43
C ASP A 87 -4.30 -6.99 5.07
N GLY A 88 -5.44 -7.00 5.78
CA GLY A 88 -5.99 -8.21 6.38
C GLY A 88 -7.09 -8.86 5.54
N THR A 89 -7.26 -10.16 5.74
CA THR A 89 -8.37 -10.95 5.20
C THR A 89 -9.47 -11.11 6.24
N ASN A 90 -10.73 -10.98 5.83
CA ASN A 90 -11.92 -11.13 6.70
C ASN A 90 -11.89 -10.23 7.95
N VAL A 91 -11.27 -9.05 7.84
CA VAL A 91 -11.14 -8.14 8.98
C VAL A 91 -12.50 -7.57 9.36
N SER A 92 -12.89 -7.66 10.63
CA SER A 92 -14.05 -6.96 11.18
C SER A 92 -13.58 -5.80 12.04
N GLN A 93 -14.26 -4.66 11.93
CA GLN A 93 -13.98 -3.47 12.72
C GLN A 93 -15.22 -3.11 13.54
N ASP A 94 -15.01 -2.65 14.77
CA ASP A 94 -16.09 -2.16 15.63
C ASP A 94 -16.47 -0.70 15.31
N SER A 95 -17.36 -0.11 16.11
CA SER A 95 -17.80 1.28 15.94
C SER A 95 -16.71 2.33 16.17
N SER A 96 -15.62 1.97 16.86
CA SER A 96 -14.42 2.79 17.02
C SER A 96 -13.42 2.59 15.87
N CYS A 97 -13.78 1.76 14.88
CA CYS A 97 -12.95 1.31 13.77
C CYS A 97 -11.77 0.41 14.18
N ALA A 98 -11.71 -0.05 15.43
CA ALA A 98 -10.69 -0.98 15.86
C ALA A 98 -10.90 -2.35 15.21
N ALA A 99 -9.85 -2.91 14.61
CA ALA A 99 -9.88 -4.27 14.09
C ALA A 99 -10.04 -5.28 15.24
N THR A 100 -11.20 -5.95 15.31
CA THR A 100 -11.55 -6.91 16.37
C THR A 100 -11.30 -8.36 15.98
N SER A 101 -11.23 -8.64 14.68
CA SER A 101 -10.93 -9.96 14.13
C SER A 101 -10.40 -9.84 12.71
N GLY A 102 -9.75 -10.88 12.21
CA GLY A 102 -9.21 -10.95 10.87
C GLY A 102 -8.04 -11.92 10.80
N SER A 103 -7.35 -11.90 9.67
CA SER A 103 -6.07 -12.58 9.53
C SER A 103 -5.12 -11.75 8.66
N TRP A 104 -3.86 -11.65 9.08
CA TRP A 104 -2.83 -10.85 8.42
C TRP A 104 -1.65 -11.73 8.06
N TYR A 105 -1.33 -11.78 6.77
CA TYR A 105 -0.13 -12.45 6.26
C TYR A 105 1.01 -11.43 6.24
N SER A 106 2.05 -11.68 7.02
CA SER A 106 3.24 -10.83 7.02
C SER A 106 4.14 -11.21 5.85
N GLU A 107 4.23 -10.34 4.85
CA GLU A 107 5.07 -10.56 3.68
C GLU A 107 6.58 -10.59 4.04
N TYR A 108 6.96 -10.10 5.22
CA TYR A 108 8.35 -10.05 5.67
C TYR A 108 8.94 -11.43 5.99
N ASP A 109 8.15 -12.29 6.64
CA ASP A 109 8.55 -13.59 7.19
C ASP A 109 7.63 -14.75 6.77
N GLY A 110 6.43 -14.45 6.28
CA GLY A 110 5.44 -15.42 5.82
C GLY A 110 4.58 -15.99 6.93
N ALA A 111 4.66 -15.41 8.13
CA ALA A 111 3.79 -15.76 9.23
C ALA A 111 2.39 -15.22 8.98
N THR A 112 1.39 -15.89 9.56
CA THR A 112 0.00 -15.44 9.53
C THR A 112 -0.50 -15.27 10.95
N TRP A 113 -1.04 -14.09 11.25
CA TRP A 113 -1.53 -13.72 12.56
C TRP A 113 -3.04 -13.50 12.51
N SER A 114 -3.72 -13.72 13.64
CA SER A 114 -5.16 -13.47 13.80
C SER A 114 -5.49 -12.50 14.94
N ALA A 115 -4.53 -12.24 15.83
CA ALA A 115 -4.62 -11.14 16.77
C ALA A 115 -3.98 -9.89 16.15
N ALA A 116 -4.73 -8.80 16.09
CA ALA A 116 -4.24 -7.51 15.57
C ALA A 116 -3.14 -6.88 16.45
N ALA A 117 -2.88 -7.43 17.64
CA ALA A 117 -1.80 -7.02 18.54
C ALA A 117 -0.44 -7.63 18.17
N ASP A 118 -0.41 -8.76 17.45
CA ASP A 118 0.83 -9.40 16.95
C ASP A 118 1.29 -8.79 15.60
N VAL A 119 0.58 -7.75 15.14
CA VAL A 119 0.76 -7.11 13.85
C VAL A 119 1.01 -5.62 14.03
N ASP A 120 2.13 -5.17 13.49
CA ASP A 120 2.48 -3.76 13.38
C ASP A 120 2.11 -3.21 12.01
N ILE A 121 1.84 -1.90 11.96
CA ILE A 121 1.85 -1.14 10.71
C ILE A 121 3.22 -0.52 10.55
N ASP A 122 4.05 -1.13 9.70
CA ASP A 122 5.39 -0.65 9.38
C ASP A 122 5.34 0.48 8.36
N HIS A 123 6.28 1.41 8.50
CA HIS A 123 6.64 2.39 7.49
C HIS A 123 7.74 1.78 6.62
N ILE A 124 7.45 1.47 5.35
CA ILE A 124 8.43 0.87 4.41
C ILE A 124 9.74 1.62 4.48
N VAL A 125 9.70 2.94 4.31
CA VAL A 125 10.82 3.83 4.68
C VAL A 125 10.58 4.31 6.12
N PRO A 126 11.36 3.87 7.14
CA PRO A 126 11.15 4.24 8.53
C PRO A 126 11.18 5.76 8.76
N LEU A 127 10.43 6.25 9.76
CA LEU A 127 10.40 7.68 10.09
C LEU A 127 11.79 8.26 10.44
N SER A 128 12.60 7.51 11.20
CA SER A 128 14.00 7.87 11.52
C SER A 128 14.90 7.84 10.28
N GLU A 129 14.72 6.85 9.40
CA GLU A 129 15.45 6.80 8.13
C GLU A 129 15.13 8.03 7.28
N ALA A 130 13.84 8.34 7.11
CA ALA A 130 13.40 9.52 6.38
C ALA A 130 13.98 10.81 6.98
N TRP A 131 14.06 10.92 8.31
CA TRP A 131 14.70 12.05 8.99
C TRP A 131 16.16 12.24 8.56
N LYS A 132 16.94 11.16 8.61
CA LYS A 132 18.35 11.14 8.18
C LYS A 132 18.51 11.39 6.68
N SER A 133 17.49 11.05 5.89
CA SER A 133 17.47 11.19 4.42
C SER A 133 16.81 12.49 3.90
N GLY A 134 16.46 13.43 4.77
CA GLY A 134 16.04 14.79 4.39
C GLY A 134 14.76 15.30 5.06
N ALA A 135 13.99 14.44 5.71
CA ALA A 135 12.74 14.84 6.38
C ALA A 135 12.96 15.72 7.63
N ASN A 136 14.19 15.85 8.12
CA ASN A 136 14.55 16.81 9.16
C ASN A 136 14.25 18.27 8.75
N ALA A 137 14.34 18.59 7.46
CA ALA A 137 14.10 19.93 6.94
C ALA A 137 12.63 20.18 6.59
N TRP A 138 11.77 19.16 6.70
CA TRP A 138 10.37 19.28 6.32
C TRP A 138 9.55 20.08 7.33
N THR A 139 8.43 20.60 6.87
CA THR A 139 7.35 21.05 7.75
C THR A 139 6.69 19.86 8.44
N THR A 140 6.01 20.11 9.57
CA THR A 140 5.21 19.07 10.25
C THR A 140 4.12 18.48 9.34
N ALA A 141 3.50 19.30 8.49
CA ALA A 141 2.49 18.83 7.54
C ALA A 141 3.05 17.82 6.52
N GLN A 142 4.27 18.03 6.02
CA GLN A 142 4.94 17.09 5.13
C GLN A 142 5.28 15.78 5.84
N ARG A 143 5.81 15.84 7.08
CA ARG A 143 6.07 14.65 7.91
C ARG A 143 4.79 13.87 8.24
N GLN A 144 3.70 14.57 8.56
CA GLN A 144 2.39 13.96 8.75
C GLN A 144 1.90 13.29 7.45
N GLY A 145 2.04 13.95 6.30
CA GLY A 145 1.70 13.37 5.00
C GLY A 145 2.46 12.07 4.72
N PHE A 146 3.78 12.08 4.92
CA PHE A 146 4.63 10.90 4.79
C PHE A 146 4.22 9.76 5.73
N ALA A 147 4.00 10.05 7.00
CA ALA A 147 3.71 9.04 8.01
C ALA A 147 2.31 8.41 7.87
N ASN A 148 1.43 9.01 7.05
CA ASN A 148 0.06 8.55 6.83
C ASN A 148 -0.26 8.28 5.35
N ASP A 149 0.77 8.08 4.52
CA ASP A 149 0.60 7.89 3.08
C ASP A 149 -0.06 6.54 2.74
N LEU A 150 -1.34 6.59 2.37
CA LEU A 150 -2.13 5.48 1.82
C LEU A 150 -2.16 5.47 0.28
N THR A 151 -1.67 6.57 -0.32
CA THR A 151 -1.27 6.78 -1.72
C THR A 151 -0.37 5.71 -2.32
N ARG A 152 0.78 5.64 -1.65
CA ARG A 152 1.96 4.88 -2.03
C ARG A 152 2.11 3.68 -1.11
N PRO A 153 2.97 2.73 -1.46
CA PRO A 153 3.28 1.60 -0.60
C PRO A 153 4.18 2.02 0.57
N GLN A 154 3.80 3.02 1.36
CA GLN A 154 4.57 3.48 2.51
C GLN A 154 4.19 2.74 3.79
N LEU A 155 2.98 2.21 3.88
CA LEU A 155 2.50 1.51 5.07
C LEU A 155 2.16 0.06 4.74
N ILE A 156 2.52 -0.88 5.62
CA ILE A 156 2.22 -2.32 5.47
C ILE A 156 1.96 -2.98 6.83
N ALA A 157 0.99 -3.89 6.91
CA ALA A 157 0.78 -4.74 8.09
C ALA A 157 1.77 -5.94 8.09
N VAL A 158 2.57 -6.08 9.15
CA VAL A 158 3.63 -7.11 9.27
C VAL A 158 3.75 -7.64 10.70
N THR A 159 4.46 -8.76 10.88
CA THR A 159 4.78 -9.32 12.21
C THR A 159 5.52 -8.28 13.07
N ASP A 160 5.06 -8.07 14.30
CA ASP A 160 5.55 -7.05 15.23
C ASP A 160 7.06 -7.14 15.52
N ASN A 161 7.57 -8.31 15.91
CA ASN A 161 8.97 -8.51 16.29
C ASN A 161 9.91 -8.44 15.09
N VAL A 162 9.43 -8.77 13.88
CA VAL A 162 10.16 -8.62 12.63
C VAL A 162 10.28 -7.14 12.27
N ASN A 163 9.21 -6.36 12.47
CA ASN A 163 9.24 -4.91 12.33
C ASN A 163 10.19 -4.25 13.34
N GLN A 164 10.17 -4.69 14.59
CA GLN A 164 11.13 -4.23 15.61
C GLN A 164 12.57 -4.57 15.23
N SER A 165 12.81 -5.75 14.65
CA SER A 165 14.13 -6.15 14.14
C SER A 165 14.59 -5.29 12.94
N LYS A 166 13.67 -4.81 12.11
CA LYS A 166 13.97 -3.86 11.03
C LYS A 166 14.37 -2.50 11.58
N GLY A 167 13.65 -1.99 12.59
CA GLY A 167 13.93 -0.69 13.20
C GLY A 167 13.97 0.44 12.16
N ASP A 168 15.06 1.21 12.17
CA ASP A 168 15.31 2.29 11.20
C ASP A 168 16.36 1.93 10.12
N GLN A 169 16.60 0.63 9.92
CA GLN A 169 17.60 0.13 8.99
C GLN A 169 17.12 0.25 7.55
N ASP A 170 18.04 0.70 6.68
CA ASP A 170 17.85 0.72 5.24
C ASP A 170 18.10 -0.67 4.58
N PRO A 171 17.76 -0.85 3.29
CA PRO A 171 17.96 -2.09 2.53
C PRO A 171 19.39 -2.66 2.48
N ALA A 172 20.42 -1.89 2.81
CA ALA A 172 21.78 -2.42 2.93
C ALA A 172 22.01 -3.12 4.28
N LYS A 173 21.22 -2.79 5.30
CA LYS A 173 21.35 -3.32 6.67
C LYS A 173 20.26 -4.35 7.01
N TRP A 174 19.06 -4.19 6.46
CA TRP A 174 17.93 -5.10 6.71
C TRP A 174 17.11 -5.34 5.45
N MET A 175 16.67 -6.59 5.27
CA MET A 175 15.75 -6.99 4.20
C MET A 175 14.80 -8.08 4.71
N PRO A 176 13.57 -8.15 4.17
CA PRO A 176 12.67 -9.27 4.40
C PRO A 176 13.36 -10.63 4.19
N SER A 177 13.08 -11.61 5.06
CA SER A 177 13.65 -12.95 4.94
C SER A 177 13.07 -13.69 3.73
N ARG A 178 11.83 -13.36 3.34
CA ARG A 178 11.16 -13.94 2.17
C ARG A 178 11.78 -13.43 0.87
N ALA A 179 12.56 -14.29 0.22
CA ALA A 179 13.17 -14.02 -1.08
C ALA A 179 12.15 -13.57 -2.13
N ALA A 180 10.95 -14.18 -2.16
CA ALA A 180 9.88 -13.83 -3.09
C ALA A 180 9.37 -12.39 -2.93
N TYR A 181 9.53 -11.78 -1.75
CA TYR A 181 9.06 -10.43 -1.47
C TYR A 181 10.11 -9.34 -1.65
N LYS A 182 11.41 -9.71 -1.71
CA LYS A 182 12.52 -8.74 -1.79
C LYS A 182 12.38 -7.77 -2.96
N CYS A 183 11.98 -8.26 -4.13
CA CYS A 183 11.77 -7.42 -5.31
C CYS A 183 10.65 -6.38 -5.09
N THR A 184 9.51 -6.81 -4.56
CA THR A 184 8.40 -5.92 -4.23
C THR A 184 8.83 -4.89 -3.20
N TYR A 185 9.49 -5.31 -2.11
CA TYR A 185 9.98 -4.44 -1.05
C TYR A 185 10.88 -3.32 -1.57
N VAL A 186 11.91 -3.62 -2.37
CA VAL A 186 12.82 -2.57 -2.89
C VAL A 186 12.15 -1.63 -3.88
N ARG A 187 11.14 -2.10 -4.63
CA ARG A 187 10.32 -1.24 -5.50
C ARG A 187 9.46 -0.28 -4.68
N MET A 188 8.87 -0.74 -3.57
CA MET A 188 8.11 0.11 -2.63
C MET A 188 9.03 1.17 -2.03
N TRP A 189 10.20 0.75 -1.53
CA TRP A 189 11.21 1.62 -0.94
C TRP A 189 11.64 2.75 -1.88
N VAL A 190 12.02 2.40 -3.12
CA VAL A 190 12.44 3.39 -4.11
C VAL A 190 11.30 4.31 -4.52
N GLN A 191 10.09 3.80 -4.70
CA GLN A 191 8.93 4.62 -5.03
C GLN A 191 8.64 5.66 -3.94
N VAL A 192 8.72 5.27 -2.68
CA VAL A 192 8.52 6.19 -1.55
C VAL A 192 9.62 7.24 -1.53
N LYS A 193 10.90 6.83 -1.54
CA LYS A 193 12.01 7.78 -1.50
C LYS A 193 11.98 8.78 -2.66
N HIS A 194 11.66 8.29 -3.86
CA HIS A 194 11.57 9.14 -5.06
C HIS A 194 10.46 10.17 -4.93
N TYR A 195 9.26 9.75 -4.55
CA TYR A 195 8.14 10.69 -4.42
C TYR A 195 8.40 11.78 -3.37
N TYR A 196 8.97 11.39 -2.23
CA TYR A 196 9.25 12.31 -1.13
C TYR A 196 10.57 13.08 -1.29
N ASN A 197 11.29 12.87 -2.40
CA ASN A 197 12.59 13.47 -2.65
C ASN A 197 13.59 13.25 -1.50
N LEU A 198 13.59 12.04 -0.95
CA LEU A 198 14.55 11.60 0.07
C LEU A 198 15.86 11.16 -0.60
N THR A 199 16.98 11.39 0.07
CA THR A 199 18.29 10.93 -0.40
C THR A 199 18.48 9.44 -0.15
N VAL A 200 19.47 8.85 -0.82
CA VAL A 200 19.98 7.51 -0.50
C VAL A 200 21.47 7.58 -0.25
N ASP A 201 21.98 6.79 0.68
CA ASP A 201 23.43 6.66 0.82
C ASP A 201 24.01 5.67 -0.21
N SER A 202 25.34 5.65 -0.34
CA SER A 202 26.01 4.82 -1.35
C SER A 202 25.82 3.31 -1.12
N ALA A 203 25.76 2.86 0.13
CA ALA A 203 25.56 1.44 0.45
C ALA A 203 24.12 1.02 0.16
N GLU A 204 23.16 1.85 0.57
CA GLU A 204 21.75 1.69 0.27
C GLU A 204 21.49 1.66 -1.24
N LYS A 205 22.03 2.64 -1.99
CA LYS A 205 21.93 2.70 -3.46
C LYS A 205 22.44 1.42 -4.11
N SER A 206 23.57 0.90 -3.63
CA SER A 206 24.19 -0.32 -4.14
C SER A 206 23.32 -1.56 -3.86
N ALA A 207 22.78 -1.67 -2.64
CA ALA A 207 21.87 -2.75 -2.26
C ALA A 207 20.59 -2.72 -3.11
N LEU A 208 19.96 -1.55 -3.24
CA LEU A 208 18.76 -1.35 -4.06
C LEU A 208 19.02 -1.70 -5.53
N THR A 209 20.16 -1.28 -6.09
CA THR A 209 20.56 -1.61 -7.46
C THR A 209 20.69 -3.11 -7.66
N SER A 210 21.35 -3.80 -6.71
CA SER A 210 21.52 -5.26 -6.76
C SER A 210 20.17 -5.99 -6.76
N TYR A 211 19.29 -5.68 -5.81
CA TYR A 211 17.97 -6.32 -5.75
C TYR A 211 17.09 -6.01 -6.95
N LEU A 212 17.11 -4.76 -7.45
CA LEU A 212 16.33 -4.36 -8.63
C LEU A 212 16.86 -4.93 -9.94
N SER A 213 18.08 -5.46 -9.98
CA SER A 213 18.61 -6.14 -11.17
C SER A 213 17.98 -7.52 -11.38
N GLY A 214 17.53 -8.15 -10.30
CA GLY A 214 16.77 -9.42 -10.32
C GLY A 214 15.26 -9.21 -10.43
N CYS A 215 14.82 -7.96 -10.55
CA CYS A 215 13.46 -7.55 -10.92
C CYS A 215 13.41 -7.20 -12.43
#